data_AF-A0A4Q1VPV5-F1
#
_entry.id   AF-A0A4Q1VPV5-F1
#
_cell.length_a   1.000
_cell.length_b   1.000
_cell.length_c   1.000
_cell.angle_alpha   90.00
_cell.angle_beta   90.00
_cell.angle_gamma   90.00
#
_symmetry.space_group_name_H-M   'P 1'
#
loop_
_entity.id
_entity.type
_entity.pdbx_description
1 polymer ?
#
loop_
_entity_poly.entity_id
_entity_poly.type
_entity_poly.pdbx_seq_one_letter_code
_entity_poly.pdbx_strand_id
1 'polypeptide(L)' 'MRAQRVWKVNGAANIGHLQSRLDDLNNRLSQLESQHPESRKVEELRSSALSLSREIDDIRCAEATQALSELLRK' A
#
# COMPACT_ATOMS: atom_id res chain seq x y z
N MET A 1 -21.11 9.00 3.14
CA MET A 1 -21.07 7.88 2.17
C MET A 1 -19.62 7.56 1.85
N ARG A 2 -19.11 6.41 2.28
CA ARG A 2 -17.76 5.96 1.95
C ARG A 2 -17.82 5.41 0.53
N ALA A 3 -17.24 6.12 -0.43
CA ALA A 3 -17.17 5.64 -1.81
C ALA A 3 -16.44 4.29 -1.79
N GLN A 4 -17.18 3.20 -1.98
CA GLN A 4 -16.60 1.90 -2.23
C GLN A 4 -15.90 2.02 -3.58
N ARG A 5 -14.59 2.27 -3.54
CA ARG A 5 -13.72 2.05 -4.70
C ARG A 5 -13.85 0.56 -4.99
N VAL A 6 -14.67 0.22 -5.98
CA VAL A 6 -14.79 -1.13 -6.50
C VAL A 6 -13.46 -1.43 -7.17
N TRP A 7 -12.53 -2.02 -6.43
CA TRP A 7 -11.26 -2.50 -6.94
C TRP A 7 -11.57 -3.67 -7.87
N LYS A 8 -11.82 -3.36 -9.15
CA LYS A 8 -11.98 -4.38 -10.19
C LYS A 8 -10.69 -5.18 -10.22
N VAL A 9 -10.85 -6.48 -10.05
CA VAL A 9 -9.84 -7.51 -9.75
C VAL A 9 -8.70 -7.53 -10.78
N ASN A 10 -7.76 -6.61 -10.63
CA ASN A 10 -6.39 -6.65 -11.14
C ASN A 10 -5.42 -6.49 -9.94
N GLY A 11 -5.82 -7.01 -8.77
CA GLY A 11 -5.18 -6.75 -7.48
C GLY A 11 -3.73 -7.22 -7.43
N ALA A 12 -3.41 -8.42 -7.93
CA ALA A 12 -2.06 -8.96 -7.94
C ALA A 12 -1.05 -8.12 -8.76
N ALA A 13 -1.43 -7.66 -9.95
CA ALA A 13 -0.56 -6.81 -10.79
C ALA A 13 -0.37 -5.42 -10.17
N ASN A 14 -1.39 -4.91 -9.47
CA ASN A 14 -1.33 -3.63 -8.77
C ASN A 14 -0.48 -3.73 -7.49
N ILE A 15 -0.58 -4.84 -6.72
CA ILE A 15 0.20 -5.05 -5.50
C ILE A 15 1.69 -5.08 -5.80
N GLY A 16 2.15 -5.83 -6.81
CA GLY A 16 3.58 -5.89 -7.14
C GLY A 16 4.18 -4.53 -7.47
N HIS A 17 3.46 -3.71 -8.25
CA HIS A 17 3.88 -2.34 -8.56
C HIS A 17 3.88 -1.42 -7.32
N LEU A 18 2.85 -1.54 -6.46
CA LEU A 18 2.77 -0.77 -5.21
C LEU A 18 3.90 -1.17 -4.23
N GLN A 19 4.23 -2.46 -4.15
CA GLN A 19 5.35 -2.96 -3.35
C GLN A 19 6.69 -2.39 -3.84
N SER A 20 6.96 -2.43 -5.15
CA SER A 20 8.19 -1.83 -5.70
C SER A 20 8.29 -0.32 -5.42
N ARG A 21 7.17 0.42 -5.48
CA ARG A 21 7.15 1.85 -5.11
C ARG A 21 7.36 2.08 -3.62
N LEU A 22 6.82 1.20 -2.76
CA LEU A 22 7.04 1.26 -1.33
C LEU A 22 8.50 0.99 -0.97
N ASP A 23 9.13 0.01 -1.63
CA ASP A 23 10.56 -0.31 -1.45
C ASP A 23 11.46 0.85 -1.89
N ASP A 24 11.20 1.46 -3.04
CA ASP A 24 11.92 2.66 -3.49
C ASP A 24 11.80 3.82 -2.47
N LEU A 25 10.58 4.07 -1.98
CA LEU A 25 10.35 5.09 -0.97
C LEU A 25 11.11 4.79 0.31
N ASN A 26 11.03 3.56 0.83
CA ASN A 26 11.73 3.17 2.05
C ASN A 26 13.25 3.30 1.92
N ASN A 27 13.82 2.90 0.78
CA ASN A 27 15.26 3.07 0.51
C ASN A 27 15.67 4.54 0.55
N ARG A 28 14.89 5.40 -0.13
CA ARG A 28 15.14 6.83 -0.20
C ARG A 28 14.96 7.52 1.15
N LEU A 29 14.02 7.02 1.95
CA LEU A 29 13.73 7.49 3.30
C LEU A 29 14.88 7.13 4.24
N SER A 30 15.38 5.89 4.18
CA SER A 30 16.55 5.44 4.96
C SER A 30 17.79 6.27 4.65
N GLN A 31 18.05 6.56 3.37
CA GLN A 31 19.14 7.45 2.96
C GLN A 31 18.96 8.86 3.54
N LEU A 32 17.76 9.42 3.44
CA LEU A 32 17.50 10.79 3.91
C LEU A 32 17.56 10.90 5.44
N GLU A 33 17.03 9.91 6.17
CA GLU A 33 17.07 9.87 7.63
C GLU A 33 18.50 9.81 8.17
N SER A 34 19.41 9.13 7.48
CA SER A 34 20.81 9.06 7.87
C SER A 34 21.53 10.41 7.78
N GLN A 35 21.04 11.33 6.94
CA GLN A 35 21.65 12.64 6.69
C GLN A 35 20.90 13.77 7.42
N HIS A 36 19.57 13.74 7.38
CA HIS A 36 18.68 14.81 7.83
C HIS A 36 17.39 14.25 8.45
N PRO A 37 17.47 13.65 9.66
CA PRO A 37 16.35 12.92 10.27
C PRO A 37 15.13 13.80 10.59
N GLU A 38 15.31 15.10 10.81
CA GLU A 38 14.23 16.05 11.14
C GLU A 38 13.74 16.84 9.92
N SER A 39 14.17 16.49 8.71
CA SER A 39 13.72 17.19 7.51
C SER A 39 12.24 16.95 7.28
N ARG A 40 11.49 18.03 6.98
CA ARG A 40 10.09 17.96 6.50
C ARG A 40 9.92 16.95 5.35
N LYS A 41 10.97 16.75 4.56
CA LYS A 41 10.95 15.78 3.47
C LYS A 41 10.89 14.33 3.95
N VAL A 42 11.50 13.99 5.08
CA VAL A 42 11.36 12.66 5.72
C VAL A 42 9.91 12.43 6.08
N GLU A 43 9.26 13.40 6.73
CA GLU A 43 7.86 13.24 7.17
C GLU A 43 6.89 13.07 5.99
N GLU A 44 7.09 13.82 4.91
CA GLU A 44 6.33 13.64 3.66
C GLU A 44 6.51 12.24 3.04
N LEU A 45 7.75 11.74 3.04
CA LEU A 45 8.06 10.41 2.52
C LEU A 45 7.47 9.31 3.43
N ARG A 46 7.49 9.47 4.76
CA ARG A 46 6.88 8.55 5.73
C ARG A 46 5.37 8.46 5.52
N SER A 47 4.71 9.62 5.38
CA SER A 47 3.28 9.68 5.08
C SER A 47 2.94 8.98 3.75
N SER A 48 3.77 9.16 2.73
CA SER A 48 3.60 8.49 1.43
C SER A 48 3.77 6.98 1.53
N ALA A 49 4.80 6.50 2.24
CA ALA A 49 5.04 5.08 2.49
C ALA A 49 3.86 4.44 3.28
N LEU A 50 3.37 5.12 4.31
CA LEU A 50 2.21 4.69 5.09
C LEU A 50 0.95 4.58 4.22
N SER A 51 0.72 5.53 3.32
CA SER A 51 -0.42 5.49 2.40
C SER A 51 -0.35 4.29 1.46
N LEU A 52 0.82 3.99 0.90
CA LEU A 52 1.00 2.82 0.02
C LEU A 52 0.83 1.50 0.77
N SER A 53 1.36 1.40 2.00
CA SER A 53 1.16 0.21 2.84
C SER A 53 -0.34 -0.05 3.07
N ARG A 54 -1.12 0.99 3.40
CA ARG A 54 -2.56 0.86 3.60
C ARG A 54 -3.28 0.45 2.32
N GLU A 55 -2.88 0.97 1.16
CA GLU A 55 -3.47 0.59 -0.11
C GLU A 55 -3.20 -0.89 -0.45
N ILE A 56 -1.98 -1.38 -0.19
CA ILE A 56 -1.64 -2.80 -0.35
C ILE A 56 -2.51 -3.67 0.57
N ASP A 57 -2.65 -3.28 1.84
CA ASP A 57 -3.46 -4.01 2.81
C ASP A 57 -4.95 -4.02 2.45
N ASP A 58 -5.50 -2.90 1.97
CA ASP A 58 -6.88 -2.80 1.51
C ASP A 58 -7.16 -3.76 0.34
N ILE A 59 -6.23 -3.86 -0.63
CA ILE A 59 -6.35 -4.78 -1.77
C ILE A 59 -6.30 -6.23 -1.28
N ARG A 60 -5.33 -6.58 -0.42
CA ARG A 60 -5.22 -7.95 0.14
C ARG A 60 -6.46 -8.36 0.92
N CYS A 61 -7.00 -7.45 1.73
CA CYS A 61 -8.24 -7.67 2.48
C CYS A 61 -9.44 -7.89 1.54
N ALA A 62 -9.54 -7.12 0.46
CA ALA A 62 -10.58 -7.30 -0.54
C ALA A 62 -10.49 -8.67 -1.23
N GLU A 63 -9.27 -9.09 -1.63
CA GLU A 63 -9.01 -10.40 -2.23
C GLU A 63 -9.38 -11.55 -1.27
N ALA A 64 -8.96 -11.46 0.00
CA ALA A 64 -9.30 -12.46 1.01
C ALA A 64 -10.80 -12.54 1.28
N THR A 65 -11.48 -11.39 1.34
CA THR A 65 -12.95 -11.32 1.54
C THR A 65 -13.69 -11.95 0.37
N GLN A 66 -13.22 -11.71 -0.86
CA GLN A 66 -13.79 -12.33 -2.05
C GLN A 66 -13.60 -13.86 -2.01
N ALA A 67 -12.39 -14.33 -1.74
CA ALA A 67 -12.09 -15.77 -1.65
C ALA A 67 -12.94 -16.48 -0.59
N LEU A 68 -13.11 -15.86 0.58
CA LEU A 68 -13.99 -16.37 1.63
C LEU A 68 -15.46 -16.43 1.19
N SER A 69 -15.94 -15.38 0.52
CA SER A 69 -17.31 -15.31 0.01
C SER A 69 -17.60 -16.40 -1.05
N GLU A 70 -16.60 -16.74 -1.86
CA GLU A 70 -16.69 -17.84 -2.83
C GLU A 70 -16.71 -19.21 -2.16
N LEU A 71 -15.94 -19.40 -1.08
CA LEU A 71 -15.93 -20.65 -0.30
C LEU A 71 -17.27 -20.89 0.39
N LEU A 72 -17.85 -19.88 1.02
CA LEU A 72 -19.11 -19.97 1.76
C LEU A 72 -20.34 -20.17 0.88
N ARG A 73 -20.22 -19.93 -0.44
CA ARG A 73 -21.31 -20.15 -1.41
C ARG A 73 -21.40 -21.61 -1.85
N LYS A 74 -20.39 -22.43 -1.58
CA LYS A 74 -20.36 -23.87 -1.87
C LYS A 74 -20.95 -24.65 -0.72
#